data_AF-A0A936TAH6-F1
#
_entry.id   AF-A0A936TAH6-F1
#
_cell.length_a   1.000
_cell.length_b   1.000
_cell.length_c   1.000
_cell.angle_alpha   90.00
_cell.angle_beta   90.00
_cell.angle_gamma   90.00
#
_symmetry.space_group_name_H-M   'P 1'
#
loop_
_entity.id
_entity.type
_entity.pdbx_description
1 polymer ?
#
loop_
_entity_poly.entity_id
_entity_poly.type
_entity_poly.pdbx_seq_one_letter_code
_entity_poly.pdbx_strand_id
1 'polypeptide(L)'
;MAIDELLDDEALNPKELFDSSKFLTLVINRDGFSKKQNDSADLIEKLLDNEVTREELDQIYKSIKELGNVTMLIESINTVKSKEQKAKLVAAVWESGLDASNYFLLFTKLACENDFAIAMEALTVVQNIETKIDSKILTQGMQLAQESTSPNKELIDDLINCLKEKAVQTID
;
A
#
# COMPACT_ATOMS: atom_id res chain seq x y z
N MET A 1 9.01 -22.42 -37.00
CA MET A 1 9.72 -21.83 -35.85
C MET A 1 8.87 -22.12 -34.63
N ALA A 2 9.32 -23.07 -33.82
CA ALA A 2 8.61 -23.43 -32.60
C ALA A 2 8.82 -22.32 -31.58
N ILE A 3 7.77 -21.99 -30.81
CA ILE A 3 7.83 -20.95 -29.77
C ILE A 3 8.89 -21.30 -28.70
N ASP A 4 9.22 -22.59 -28.59
CA ASP A 4 10.24 -23.15 -27.70
C ASP A 4 11.69 -22.73 -28.06
N GLU A 5 11.96 -22.20 -29.26
CA GLU A 5 13.30 -21.67 -29.63
C GLU A 5 13.54 -20.22 -29.16
N LEU A 6 12.51 -19.52 -28.67
CA LEU A 6 12.63 -18.12 -28.23
C LEU A 6 12.97 -17.97 -26.73
N LEU A 7 12.98 -19.07 -25.98
CA LEU A 7 13.12 -19.09 -24.53
C LEU A 7 14.16 -20.14 -24.09
N ASP A 8 15.29 -20.22 -24.78
CA ASP A 8 16.42 -21.01 -24.30
C ASP A 8 17.17 -20.20 -23.23
N ASP A 9 17.26 -20.77 -22.02
CA ASP A 9 17.80 -20.19 -20.78
C ASP A 9 19.35 -20.00 -20.80
N GLU A 10 19.98 -19.81 -21.96
CA GLU A 10 21.32 -19.20 -22.02
C GLU A 10 21.17 -17.70 -21.73
N ALA A 11 21.06 -17.40 -20.43
CA ALA A 11 20.78 -16.11 -19.83
C ALA A 11 21.37 -14.93 -20.63
N LEU A 12 20.48 -14.23 -21.32
CA LEU A 12 20.72 -12.93 -21.95
C LEU A 12 21.41 -12.00 -20.93
N ASN A 13 22.71 -11.78 -21.06
CA ASN A 13 23.46 -10.93 -20.13
C ASN A 13 22.97 -9.47 -20.28
N PRO A 14 22.32 -8.86 -19.27
CA PRO A 14 21.72 -7.54 -19.43
C PRO A 14 22.70 -6.43 -19.81
N LYS A 15 23.99 -6.59 -19.49
CA LYS A 15 25.03 -5.63 -19.89
C LYS A 15 25.33 -5.68 -21.37
N GLU A 16 25.20 -6.84 -22.01
CA GLU A 16 25.43 -7.00 -23.45
C GLU A 16 24.33 -6.34 -24.26
N LEU A 17 23.12 -6.20 -23.69
CA LEU A 17 22.01 -5.48 -24.33
C LEU A 17 22.26 -4.00 -24.55
N PHE A 18 23.33 -3.43 -24.00
CA PHE A 18 23.75 -2.04 -24.22
C PHE A 18 25.05 -1.94 -25.07
N ASP A 19 25.54 -3.07 -25.59
CA ASP A 19 26.67 -3.09 -26.53
C ASP A 19 26.19 -2.76 -27.95
N SER A 20 26.49 -1.54 -28.41
CA SER A 20 26.08 -1.02 -29.72
C SER A 20 26.68 -1.77 -30.92
N SER A 21 27.67 -2.63 -30.70
CA SER A 21 28.25 -3.47 -31.76
C SER A 21 27.50 -4.78 -31.95
N LYS A 22 26.80 -5.26 -30.90
CA LYS A 22 26.06 -6.52 -30.90
C LYS A 22 24.56 -6.31 -31.07
N PHE A 23 24.01 -5.26 -30.48
CA PHE A 23 22.58 -4.99 -30.45
C PHE A 23 22.28 -3.53 -30.83
N LEU A 24 21.16 -3.34 -31.52
CA LEU A 24 20.53 -2.04 -31.64
C LEU A 24 19.54 -1.87 -30.48
N THR A 25 19.97 -1.19 -29.42
CA THR A 25 19.17 -0.98 -28.21
C THR A 25 18.27 0.23 -28.37
N LEU A 26 16.95 0.02 -28.36
CA LEU A 26 15.98 1.10 -28.22
C LEU A 26 15.58 1.23 -26.75
N VAL A 27 15.99 2.32 -26.10
CA VAL A 27 15.50 2.66 -24.77
C VAL A 27 14.15 3.34 -24.93
N ILE A 28 13.06 2.59 -24.69
CA ILE A 28 11.72 3.16 -24.63
C ILE A 28 11.55 3.78 -23.25
N ASN A 29 11.59 5.11 -23.19
CA ASN A 29 11.21 5.81 -21.98
C ASN A 29 9.71 5.56 -21.73
N ARG A 30 9.29 5.34 -20.48
CA ARG A 30 7.87 5.33 -20.14
C ARG A 30 7.38 6.79 -20.17
N ASP A 31 7.07 7.27 -21.37
CA ASP A 31 6.49 8.60 -21.55
C ASP A 31 5.23 8.73 -20.67
N GLY A 32 5.24 9.70 -19.76
CA GLY A 32 4.14 9.98 -18.83
C GLY A 32 4.41 9.65 -17.35
N PHE A 33 5.50 8.95 -17.00
CA PHE A 33 5.86 8.69 -15.59
C PHE A 33 7.21 9.33 -15.22
N SER A 34 7.23 10.05 -14.11
CA SER A 34 8.45 10.55 -13.47
C SER A 34 9.29 9.40 -12.89
N LYS A 35 10.60 9.63 -12.71
CA LYS A 35 11.50 8.68 -12.05
C LYS A 35 10.93 8.18 -10.71
N LYS A 36 10.41 9.09 -9.90
CA LYS A 36 9.80 8.77 -8.60
C LYS A 36 8.60 7.83 -8.74
N GLN A 37 7.77 7.99 -9.78
CA GLN A 37 6.63 7.11 -10.03
C GLN A 37 7.07 5.71 -10.46
N ASN A 38 8.13 5.60 -11.28
CA ASN A 38 8.69 4.30 -11.65
C ASN A 38 9.31 3.60 -10.42
N ASP A 39 10.13 4.30 -9.63
CA ASP A 39 10.75 3.75 -8.42
C ASP A 39 9.69 3.24 -7.43
N SER A 40 8.59 3.99 -7.28
CA SER A 40 7.49 3.59 -6.41
C SER A 40 6.72 2.37 -6.96
N ALA A 41 6.56 2.25 -8.29
CA ALA A 41 5.90 1.11 -8.92
C ALA A 41 6.70 -0.18 -8.74
N ASP A 42 8.01 -0.11 -8.92
CA ASP A 42 8.91 -1.26 -8.74
C ASP A 42 8.88 -1.77 -7.30
N LEU A 43 8.77 -0.88 -6.31
CA LEU A 43 8.63 -1.26 -4.90
C LEU A 43 7.29 -1.94 -4.61
N ILE A 44 6.20 -1.45 -5.21
CA ILE A 44 4.87 -2.07 -5.05
C ILE A 44 4.84 -3.44 -5.72
N GLU A 45 5.45 -3.60 -6.89
CA GLU A 45 5.56 -4.89 -7.56
C GLU A 45 6.31 -5.91 -6.68
N LYS A 46 7.47 -5.51 -6.13
CA LYS A 46 8.24 -6.36 -5.20
C LYS A 46 7.49 -6.68 -3.92
N LEU A 47 6.76 -5.72 -3.35
CA LEU A 47 5.93 -5.93 -2.16
C LEU A 47 4.86 -7.00 -2.38
N LEU A 48 4.35 -7.09 -3.61
CA LEU A 48 3.28 -8.02 -3.99
C LEU A 48 3.79 -9.37 -4.47
N ASP A 49 5.11 -9.55 -4.56
CA ASP A 49 5.73 -10.83 -4.87
C ASP A 49 5.47 -11.83 -3.73
N ASN A 50 5.20 -13.08 -4.09
CA ASN A 50 4.94 -14.15 -3.12
C ASN A 50 6.23 -14.75 -2.55
N GLU A 51 7.37 -14.54 -3.21
CA GLU A 51 8.66 -15.10 -2.80
C GLU A 51 9.52 -14.13 -1.97
N VAL A 52 8.99 -12.94 -1.67
CA VAL A 52 9.72 -11.92 -0.90
C VAL A 52 10.01 -12.39 0.53
N THR A 53 11.29 -12.35 0.90
CA THR A 53 11.72 -12.69 2.25
C THR A 53 11.42 -11.55 3.24
N ARG A 54 11.47 -11.86 4.54
CA ARG A 54 11.28 -10.85 5.59
C ARG A 54 12.31 -9.72 5.52
N GLU A 55 13.57 -10.06 5.27
CA GLU A 55 14.65 -9.06 5.17
C GLU A 55 14.44 -8.13 3.97
N GLU A 56 13.92 -8.66 2.87
CA GLU A 56 13.56 -7.87 1.69
C GLU A 56 12.35 -6.98 1.95
N LEU A 57 11.33 -7.46 2.67
CA LEU A 57 10.20 -6.64 3.09
C LEU A 57 10.64 -5.45 3.94
N ASP A 58 11.52 -5.65 4.92
CA ASP A 58 12.05 -4.56 5.74
C ASP A 58 12.77 -3.50 4.89
N GLN A 59 13.51 -3.94 3.86
CA GLN A 59 14.16 -3.04 2.90
C GLN A 59 13.16 -2.31 2.01
N ILE A 60 12.09 -2.97 1.58
CA ILE A 60 11.00 -2.38 0.80
C ILE A 60 10.30 -1.30 1.62
N TYR A 61 9.92 -1.59 2.87
CA TYR A 61 9.26 -0.62 3.76
C TYR A 61 10.12 0.61 4.03
N LYS A 62 11.42 0.41 4.25
CA LYS A 62 12.38 1.51 4.37
C LYS A 62 12.42 2.36 3.09
N SER A 63 12.47 1.72 1.93
CA SER A 63 12.50 2.42 0.63
C SER A 63 11.20 3.19 0.37
N ILE A 64 10.05 2.60 0.70
CA ILE A 64 8.73 3.25 0.64
C ILE A 64 8.72 4.52 1.51
N LYS A 65 9.23 4.42 2.74
CA LYS A 65 9.34 5.55 3.66
C LYS A 65 10.23 6.66 3.10
N GLU A 66 11.39 6.31 2.55
CA GLU A 66 12.35 7.27 1.96
C GLU A 66 11.76 8.01 0.75
N LEU A 67 10.92 7.35 -0.06
CA LEU A 67 10.19 8.01 -1.15
C LEU A 67 9.11 8.97 -0.63
N GLY A 68 8.57 8.71 0.57
CA GLY A 68 7.58 9.56 1.25
C GLY A 68 6.29 9.76 0.45
N ASN A 69 5.92 8.79 -0.39
CA ASN A 69 4.80 8.92 -1.33
C ASN A 69 3.64 7.99 -0.95
N VAL A 70 2.96 8.31 0.15
CA VAL A 70 1.77 7.56 0.58
C VAL A 70 0.69 7.50 -0.51
N THR A 71 0.55 8.55 -1.33
CA THR A 71 -0.48 8.64 -2.39
C THR A 71 -0.44 7.45 -3.35
N MET A 72 0.75 6.95 -3.70
CA MET A 72 0.86 5.83 -4.64
C MET A 72 0.38 4.50 -4.02
N LEU A 73 0.63 4.29 -2.72
CA LEU A 73 0.05 3.15 -1.99
C LEU A 73 -1.47 3.27 -1.96
N ILE A 74 -2.00 4.48 -1.72
CA ILE A 74 -3.45 4.72 -1.74
C ILE A 74 -4.06 4.42 -3.12
N GLU A 75 -3.42 4.86 -4.20
CA GLU A 75 -3.85 4.55 -5.57
C GLU A 75 -3.85 3.04 -5.84
N SER A 76 -2.84 2.33 -5.37
CA SER A 76 -2.74 0.87 -5.51
C SER A 76 -3.81 0.13 -4.69
N ILE A 77 -4.07 0.56 -3.44
CA ILE A 77 -5.15 0.03 -2.59
C ILE A 77 -6.52 0.19 -3.28
N ASN A 78 -6.76 1.32 -3.95
CA ASN A 78 -8.02 1.59 -4.61
C ASN A 78 -8.21 0.83 -5.93
N THR A 79 -7.14 0.44 -6.59
CA THR A 79 -7.18 -0.22 -7.91
C THR A 79 -7.03 -1.74 -7.84
N VAL A 80 -6.38 -2.27 -6.80
CA VAL A 80 -6.14 -3.71 -6.65
C VAL A 80 -7.44 -4.49 -6.45
N LYS A 81 -7.56 -5.60 -7.19
CA LYS A 81 -8.74 -6.48 -7.15
C LYS A 81 -8.58 -7.63 -6.16
N SER A 82 -7.36 -8.14 -5.98
CA SER A 82 -7.08 -9.21 -5.02
C SER A 82 -7.20 -8.67 -3.61
N LYS A 83 -8.00 -9.35 -2.77
CA LYS A 83 -8.16 -8.99 -1.36
C LYS A 83 -6.89 -9.20 -0.56
N GLU A 84 -6.16 -10.27 -0.85
CA GLU A 84 -4.87 -10.57 -0.22
C GLU A 84 -3.85 -9.46 -0.52
N GLN A 85 -3.72 -9.08 -1.80
CA GLN A 85 -2.83 -7.99 -2.19
C GLN A 85 -3.29 -6.65 -1.58
N LYS A 86 -4.61 -6.43 -1.47
CA LYS A 86 -5.15 -5.25 -0.78
C LYS A 86 -4.74 -5.22 0.69
N ALA A 87 -4.86 -6.33 1.41
CA ALA A 87 -4.43 -6.42 2.80
C ALA A 87 -2.92 -6.15 2.93
N LYS A 88 -2.08 -6.76 2.08
CA LYS A 88 -0.63 -6.48 2.01
C LYS A 88 -0.32 -5.00 1.79
N LEU A 89 -1.04 -4.34 0.88
CA LEU A 89 -0.86 -2.92 0.59
C LEU A 89 -1.30 -2.02 1.75
N VAL A 90 -2.41 -2.36 2.43
CA VAL A 90 -2.87 -1.63 3.61
C VAL A 90 -1.87 -1.80 4.76
N ALA A 91 -1.35 -3.01 4.98
CA ALA A 91 -0.32 -3.28 5.98
C ALA A 91 0.95 -2.43 5.74
N ALA A 92 1.39 -2.36 4.48
CA ALA A 92 2.58 -1.57 4.10
C ALA A 92 2.50 -0.10 4.49
N VAL A 93 1.30 0.48 4.66
CA VAL A 93 1.12 1.87 5.09
C VAL A 93 1.63 2.06 6.54
N TRP A 94 1.28 1.16 7.46
CA TRP A 94 1.72 1.27 8.85
C TRP A 94 3.11 0.65 9.08
N GLU A 95 3.44 -0.46 8.39
CA GLU A 95 4.76 -1.10 8.46
C GLU A 95 5.89 -0.17 8.00
N SER A 96 5.63 0.67 6.99
CA SER A 96 6.60 1.69 6.54
C SER A 96 6.65 2.94 7.43
N GLY A 97 5.71 3.10 8.35
CA GLY A 97 5.60 4.30 9.20
C GLY A 97 5.35 5.58 8.39
N LEU A 98 4.59 5.49 7.31
CA LEU A 98 4.15 6.64 6.53
C LEU A 98 3.00 7.38 7.26
N ASP A 99 2.99 8.71 7.17
CA ASP A 99 1.86 9.49 7.66
C ASP A 99 0.66 9.38 6.70
N ALA A 100 -0.36 8.64 7.14
CA ALA A 100 -1.60 8.43 6.43
C ALA A 100 -2.77 9.29 6.92
N SER A 101 -2.51 10.30 7.77
CA SER A 101 -3.55 11.15 8.39
C SER A 101 -4.51 11.81 7.39
N ASN A 102 -4.01 12.25 6.23
CA ASN A 102 -4.83 12.81 5.16
C ASN A 102 -5.82 11.80 4.52
N TYR A 103 -5.61 10.51 4.77
CA TYR A 103 -6.43 9.40 4.27
C TYR A 103 -7.20 8.70 5.40
N PHE A 104 -7.32 9.33 6.58
CA PHE A 104 -7.96 8.75 7.76
C PHE A 104 -9.34 8.13 7.50
N LEU A 105 -10.22 8.83 6.76
CA LEU A 105 -11.56 8.32 6.43
C LEU A 105 -11.53 7.12 5.49
N LEU A 106 -10.54 7.03 4.61
CA LEU A 106 -10.37 5.86 3.76
C LEU A 106 -10.09 4.63 4.61
N PHE A 107 -9.14 4.72 5.54
CA PHE A 107 -8.81 3.60 6.42
C PHE A 107 -9.93 3.29 7.41
N THR A 108 -10.65 4.30 7.90
CA THR A 108 -11.85 4.09 8.72
C THR A 108 -12.91 3.31 7.94
N LYS A 109 -13.12 3.63 6.66
CA LYS A 109 -14.04 2.88 5.79
C LYS A 109 -13.55 1.46 5.51
N LEU A 110 -12.25 1.28 5.27
CA LEU A 110 -11.66 -0.04 5.05
C LEU A 110 -11.71 -0.92 6.30
N ALA A 111 -11.60 -0.34 7.50
CA ALA A 111 -11.79 -1.04 8.77
C ALA A 111 -13.24 -1.56 8.93
N CYS A 112 -14.19 -1.00 8.17
CA CYS A 112 -15.57 -1.48 8.08
C CYS A 112 -15.81 -2.51 6.97
N GLU A 113 -14.78 -3.00 6.27
CA GLU A 113 -14.95 -4.03 5.24
C GLU A 113 -15.35 -5.39 5.83
N ASN A 114 -15.94 -6.23 4.98
CA ASN A 114 -16.32 -7.60 5.37
C ASN A 114 -15.11 -8.55 5.42
N ASP A 115 -14.08 -8.27 4.62
CA ASP A 115 -12.87 -9.08 4.61
C ASP A 115 -12.03 -8.77 5.86
N PHE A 116 -11.84 -9.78 6.70
CA PHE A 116 -11.20 -9.61 8.01
C PHE A 116 -9.77 -9.08 7.90
N ALA A 117 -8.98 -9.58 6.94
CA ALA A 117 -7.59 -9.16 6.78
C ALA A 117 -7.50 -7.68 6.37
N ILE A 118 -8.32 -7.24 5.41
CA ILE A 118 -8.38 -5.82 5.03
C ILE A 118 -8.83 -4.95 6.22
N ALA A 119 -9.87 -5.38 6.93
CA ALA A 119 -10.43 -4.62 8.04
C ALA A 119 -9.44 -4.48 9.21
N MET A 120 -8.74 -5.57 9.56
CA MET A 120 -7.73 -5.58 10.62
C MET A 120 -6.57 -4.66 10.29
N GLU A 121 -5.97 -4.78 9.10
CA GLU A 121 -4.85 -3.92 8.71
C GLU A 121 -5.25 -2.45 8.66
N ALA A 122 -6.46 -2.15 8.19
CA ALA A 122 -6.97 -0.79 8.14
C ALA A 122 -7.21 -0.21 9.55
N LEU A 123 -7.71 -1.02 10.49
CA LEU A 123 -7.81 -0.62 11.90
C LEU A 123 -6.43 -0.30 12.47
N THR A 124 -5.42 -1.14 12.20
CA THR A 124 -4.04 -0.90 12.62
C THR A 124 -3.50 0.41 12.07
N VAL A 125 -3.77 0.73 10.80
CA VAL A 125 -3.41 2.05 10.23
C VAL A 125 -4.09 3.17 11.01
N VAL A 126 -5.40 3.08 11.26
CA VAL A 126 -6.14 4.10 12.02
C VAL A 126 -5.53 4.29 13.42
N GLN A 127 -5.22 3.21 14.13
CA GLN A 127 -4.60 3.25 15.45
C GLN A 127 -3.25 3.97 15.42
N ASN A 128 -2.39 3.64 14.45
CA ASN A 128 -1.03 4.17 14.32
C ASN A 128 -0.94 5.61 13.78
N ILE A 129 -2.04 6.23 13.37
CA ILE A 129 -2.02 7.66 13.02
C ILE A 129 -1.86 8.50 14.29
N GLU A 130 -0.65 9.05 14.48
CA GLU A 130 -0.31 9.93 15.61
C GLU A 130 -0.76 11.38 15.39
N THR A 131 -0.90 11.80 14.14
CA THR A 131 -1.33 13.16 13.78
C THR A 131 -2.75 13.43 14.29
N LYS A 132 -2.93 14.59 14.95
CA LYS A 132 -4.25 15.05 15.43
C LYS A 132 -5.24 15.19 14.27
N ILE A 133 -6.37 14.51 14.37
CA ILE A 133 -7.43 14.51 13.37
C ILE A 133 -8.47 15.57 13.69
N ASP A 134 -8.94 16.26 12.65
CA ASP A 134 -10.00 17.26 12.77
C ASP A 134 -11.29 16.64 13.34
N SER A 135 -11.98 17.38 14.21
CA SER A 135 -13.17 16.88 14.91
C SER A 135 -14.33 16.54 13.97
N LYS A 136 -14.46 17.22 12.83
CA LYS A 136 -15.47 16.88 11.80
C LYS A 136 -15.12 15.56 11.13
N ILE A 137 -13.84 15.33 10.83
CA ILE A 137 -13.35 14.08 10.26
C ILE A 137 -13.57 12.93 11.24
N LEU A 138 -13.26 13.12 12.53
CA LEU A 138 -13.54 12.11 13.57
C LEU A 138 -15.03 11.80 13.69
N THR A 139 -15.88 12.83 13.64
CA THR A 139 -17.35 12.66 13.68
C THR A 139 -17.83 11.83 12.47
N GLN A 140 -17.32 12.11 11.28
CA GLN A 140 -17.61 11.31 10.08
C GLN A 140 -17.12 9.87 10.22
N GLY A 141 -15.92 9.66 10.75
CA GLY A 141 -15.40 8.32 11.03
C GLY A 141 -16.27 7.55 12.02
N MET A 142 -16.73 8.21 13.09
CA MET A 142 -17.61 7.63 14.09
C MET A 142 -18.94 7.19 13.48
N GLN A 143 -19.52 8.03 12.61
CA GLN A 143 -20.75 7.69 11.90
C GLN A 143 -20.55 6.45 11.00
N LEU A 144 -19.46 6.40 10.22
CA LEU A 144 -19.13 5.25 9.37
C LEU A 144 -19.03 3.94 10.18
N ALA A 145 -18.40 3.99 11.36
CA ALA A 145 -18.24 2.82 12.21
C ALA A 145 -19.58 2.37 12.83
N GLN A 146 -20.40 3.32 13.32
CA GLN A 146 -21.70 3.04 13.94
C GLN A 146 -22.74 2.49 12.94
N GLU A 147 -22.70 2.97 11.70
CA GLU A 147 -23.60 2.51 10.63
C GLU A 147 -23.11 1.23 9.94
N SER A 148 -21.92 0.73 10.30
CA SER A 148 -21.31 -0.42 9.65
C SER A 148 -22.12 -1.71 9.85
N THR A 149 -22.43 -2.37 8.74
CA THR A 149 -23.07 -3.68 8.73
C THR A 149 -22.06 -4.83 8.65
N SER A 150 -20.76 -4.54 8.79
CA SER A 150 -19.71 -5.57 8.72
C SER A 150 -19.98 -6.72 9.70
N PRO A 151 -19.68 -7.98 9.32
CA PRO A 151 -19.73 -9.11 10.23
C PRO A 151 -18.62 -9.07 11.28
N ASN A 152 -17.57 -8.26 11.10
CA ASN A 152 -16.40 -8.17 11.98
C ASN A 152 -16.71 -7.30 13.22
N LYS A 153 -17.69 -7.69 14.04
CA LYS A 153 -18.21 -6.84 15.13
C LYS A 153 -17.15 -6.39 16.13
N GLU A 154 -16.23 -7.27 16.52
CA GLU A 154 -15.13 -6.95 17.43
C GLU A 154 -14.23 -5.83 16.86
N LEU A 155 -13.88 -5.90 15.56
CA LEU A 155 -13.09 -4.86 14.90
C LEU A 155 -13.83 -3.52 14.82
N ILE A 156 -15.15 -3.54 14.65
CA ILE A 156 -15.96 -2.32 14.67
C ILE A 156 -15.99 -1.71 16.07
N ASP A 157 -16.11 -2.52 17.11
CA ASP A 157 -16.07 -2.04 18.50
C ASP A 157 -14.70 -1.43 18.83
N ASP A 158 -13.61 -2.08 18.40
CA ASP A 158 -12.24 -1.57 18.55
C ASP A 158 -12.02 -0.27 17.76
N LEU A 159 -12.56 -0.19 16.54
CA LEU A 159 -12.52 1.03 15.74
C LEU A 159 -13.24 2.18 16.47
N ILE A 160 -14.46 1.93 16.97
CA ILE A 160 -15.23 2.93 17.73
C ILE A 160 -14.45 3.41 18.95
N ASN A 161 -13.80 2.51 19.69
CA ASN A 161 -12.99 2.86 20.85
C ASN A 161 -11.78 3.72 20.45
N CYS A 162 -11.05 3.31 19.41
CA CYS A 162 -9.93 4.09 18.84
C CYS A 162 -10.37 5.51 18.43
N LEU A 163 -11.53 5.64 17.77
CA LEU A 163 -12.08 6.94 17.38
C LEU A 163 -12.44 7.82 18.58
N LYS A 164 -12.97 7.23 19.66
CA LYS A 164 -13.26 7.96 20.91
C LYS A 164 -11.98 8.47 21.56
N GLU A 165 -10.95 7.64 21.67
CA GLU A 165 -9.66 8.01 22.25
C GLU A 165 -9.03 9.18 21.52
N LYS A 166 -9.02 9.14 20.17
CA LYS A 166 -8.51 10.24 19.34
C LYS A 166 -9.32 11.53 19.46
N ALA A 167 -10.62 11.44 19.73
CA ALA A 167 -11.48 12.60 19.98
C ALA A 167 -11.20 13.29 21.33
N VAL A 168 -10.83 12.51 22.36
CA VAL A 168 -10.46 13.08 23.67
C VAL A 168 -9.16 13.89 23.55
N GLN A 169 -8.21 13.42 22.74
CA GLN A 169 -6.94 14.13 22.47
C GLN A 169 -7.13 15.44 21.67
N THR A 170 -8.33 15.70 21.15
CA THR A 170 -8.61 16.94 20.40
C THR A 170 -8.96 18.14 21.30
N ILE A 171 -9.29 17.91 22.59
CA ILE A 171 -9.90 18.91 23.49
C ILE A 171 -8.87 19.81 24.21
N ASP A 172 -7.58 19.49 24.12
CA ASP A 172 -6.47 20.36 24.55
C ASP A 172 -5.95 21.26 23.40
#